data_AF-A0A534CVI8-F1
#
_entry.id   AF-A0A534CVI8-F1
#
_cell.length_a   1.000
_cell.length_b   1.000
_cell.length_c   1.000
_cell.angle_alpha   90.00
_cell.angle_beta   90.00
_cell.angle_gamma   90.00
#
_symmetry.space_group_name_H-M   'P 1'
#
loop_
_entity.id
_entity.type
_entity.pdbx_description
1 polymer ?
#
loop_
_entity_poly.entity_id
_entity_poly.type
_entity_poly.pdbx_seq_one_letter_code
_entity_poly.pdbx_strand_id
1 'polypeptide(L)'
;MFRLPNDVARHLQDGGTLIVPSLQRAHTVRLCFAAAALGEGRGVFASPDVRTDAVWLREEVERRAGEDASRWPRLLEPAEEWFLWRQCAAEVARPFALLNAGALAESLQRSSELAAQFRIPLGGEGDGSETDI
;
A
#
# COMPACT_ATOMS: atom_id res chain seq x y z
N MET A 1 -14.98 -23.13 6.97
CA MET A 1 -14.83 -21.88 7.74
C MET A 1 -13.40 -21.81 8.24
N PHE A 2 -12.63 -20.80 7.85
CA PHE A 2 -11.23 -20.67 8.28
C PHE A 2 -11.19 -20.09 9.70
N ARG A 3 -10.30 -20.61 10.55
CA ARG A 3 -10.04 -20.08 11.90
C ARG A 3 -8.61 -19.54 11.98
N LEU A 4 -8.42 -18.52 12.79
CA LEU A 4 -7.08 -18.01 13.07
C LEU A 4 -6.31 -19.02 13.94
N PRO A 5 -5.01 -19.20 13.71
CA PRO A 5 -4.13 -19.84 14.69
C PRO A 5 -4.25 -19.18 16.07
N ASN A 6 -4.17 -19.98 17.14
CA ASN A 6 -4.43 -19.51 18.51
C ASN A 6 -3.44 -18.44 18.98
N ASP A 7 -2.18 -18.54 18.55
CA ASP A 7 -1.14 -17.54 18.81
C ASP A 7 -1.46 -16.20 18.16
N VAL A 8 -1.88 -16.19 16.89
CA VAL A 8 -2.30 -14.98 16.17
C VAL A 8 -3.56 -14.39 16.79
N ALA A 9 -4.54 -15.22 17.13
CA ALA A 9 -5.78 -14.77 17.75
C ALA A 9 -5.51 -14.08 19.10
N ARG A 10 -4.66 -14.69 19.95
CA ARG A 10 -4.26 -14.12 21.24
C ARG A 10 -3.49 -12.80 21.06
N HIS A 11 -2.51 -12.76 20.16
CA HIS A 11 -1.75 -11.53 19.87
C HIS A 11 -2.66 -10.36 19.48
N LEU A 12 -3.68 -10.62 18.64
CA LEU A 12 -4.66 -9.61 18.25
C LEU A 12 -5.61 -9.21 19.39
N GLN A 13 -5.98 -10.16 20.26
CA GLN A 13 -6.79 -9.89 21.46
C GLN A 13 -6.03 -9.01 22.48
N ASP A 14 -4.73 -9.20 22.58
CA ASP A 14 -3.83 -8.42 23.44
C ASP A 14 -3.53 -7.01 22.86
N GLY A 15 -4.13 -6.66 21.71
CA GLY A 15 -3.96 -5.36 21.06
C GLY A 15 -2.74 -5.26 20.15
N GLY A 16 -2.10 -6.38 19.82
CA GLY A 16 -0.97 -6.42 18.90
C GLY A 16 -1.37 -6.16 17.45
N THR A 17 -0.44 -5.57 16.68
CA THR A 17 -0.60 -5.38 15.23
C THR A 17 -0.15 -6.63 14.47
N LEU A 18 -0.92 -7.05 13.45
CA LEU A 18 -0.54 -8.11 12.52
C LEU A 18 -0.32 -7.53 11.11
N ILE A 19 0.87 -7.73 10.56
CA ILE A 19 1.21 -7.36 9.19
C ILE A 19 0.96 -8.56 8.28
N VAL A 20 0.23 -8.35 7.17
CA VAL A 20 -0.09 -9.40 6.19
C VAL A 20 0.30 -9.00 4.76
N PRO A 21 0.58 -9.96 3.87
CA PRO A 21 1.05 -9.65 2.52
C PRO A 21 0.02 -9.01 1.57
N SER A 22 -1.28 -9.00 1.92
CA SER A 22 -2.31 -8.49 1.01
C SER A 22 -3.58 -8.03 1.72
N LEU A 23 -4.32 -7.14 1.07
CA LEU A 23 -5.62 -6.65 1.56
C LEU A 23 -6.63 -7.81 1.72
N GLN A 24 -6.62 -8.78 0.81
CA GLN A 24 -7.48 -9.96 0.90
C GLN A 24 -7.19 -10.76 2.17
N ARG A 25 -5.91 -10.95 2.52
CA ARG A 25 -5.52 -11.62 3.77
C ARG A 25 -5.93 -10.79 4.98
N ALA A 26 -5.75 -9.47 4.93
CA ALA A 26 -6.15 -8.57 6.03
C ALA A 26 -7.65 -8.67 6.30
N HIS A 27 -8.46 -8.60 5.24
CA HIS A 27 -9.90 -8.76 5.32
C HIS A 27 -10.30 -10.13 5.88
N THR A 28 -9.65 -11.20 5.42
CA THR A 28 -9.94 -12.56 5.89
C THR A 28 -9.67 -12.69 7.38
N VAL A 29 -8.53 -12.19 7.86
CA VAL A 29 -8.18 -12.21 9.30
C VAL A 29 -9.22 -11.45 10.11
N ARG A 30 -9.62 -10.25 9.67
CA ARG A 30 -10.65 -9.44 10.35
C ARG A 30 -11.98 -10.19 10.46
N LEU A 31 -12.41 -10.89 9.40
CA LEU A 31 -13.62 -11.72 9.42
C LEU A 31 -13.51 -12.90 10.38
N CYS A 32 -12.37 -13.62 10.37
CA CYS A 32 -12.17 -14.74 11.28
C CYS A 32 -12.15 -14.28 12.74
N PHE A 33 -11.55 -13.13 13.04
CA PHE A 33 -11.57 -12.53 14.37
C PHE A 33 -12.99 -12.14 14.81
N ALA A 34 -13.74 -11.46 13.93
CA ALA A 34 -15.13 -11.09 14.20
C ALA A 34 -16.02 -12.33 14.44
N ALA A 35 -15.87 -13.38 13.62
CA ALA A 35 -16.61 -14.62 13.79
C ALA A 35 -16.30 -15.32 15.12
N ALA A 36 -15.04 -15.29 15.58
CA ALA A 36 -14.65 -15.82 16.88
C ALA A 36 -15.27 -15.00 18.03
N ALA A 37 -15.21 -13.67 17.96
CA ALA A 37 -15.81 -12.79 18.96
C ALA A 37 -17.34 -12.98 19.07
N LEU A 38 -18.02 -13.11 17.92
CA LEU A 38 -19.45 -13.41 17.89
C LEU A 38 -19.76 -14.81 18.47
N GLY A 39 -18.91 -15.80 18.18
CA GLY A 39 -19.02 -17.15 18.77
C GLY A 39 -18.85 -17.19 20.29
N GLU A 40 -18.14 -16.22 20.86
CA GLU A 40 -18.00 -16.01 22.31
C GLU A 40 -19.15 -15.18 22.91
N GLY A 41 -20.15 -14.79 22.12
CA GLY A 41 -21.29 -13.99 22.57
C GLY A 41 -20.99 -12.49 22.69
N ARG A 42 -19.86 -12.00 22.18
CA ARG A 42 -19.54 -10.57 22.19
C ARG A 42 -20.28 -9.84 21.08
N GLY A 43 -21.25 -9.01 21.44
CA GLY A 43 -22.01 -8.18 20.49
C GLY A 43 -21.28 -6.90 20.05
N VAL A 44 -20.30 -6.43 20.85
CA VAL A 44 -19.47 -5.27 20.54
C VAL A 44 -18.02 -5.61 20.92
N PHE A 45 -17.09 -5.37 20.01
CA PHE A 45 -15.66 -5.63 20.20
C PHE A 45 -14.82 -4.68 19.34
N ALA A 46 -13.59 -4.40 19.79
CA ALA A 46 -12.65 -3.62 19.01
C ALA A 46 -12.26 -4.38 17.73
N SER A 47 -12.11 -3.65 16.63
CA SER A 47 -11.58 -4.23 15.40
C SER A 47 -10.10 -4.59 15.60
N PRO A 48 -9.65 -5.77 15.15
CA PRO A 48 -8.26 -6.17 15.31
C PRO A 48 -7.36 -5.30 14.42
N ASP A 49 -6.17 -4.97 14.92
CA ASP A 49 -5.20 -4.20 14.16
C ASP A 49 -4.45 -5.08 13.15
N VAL A 50 -4.99 -5.12 11.93
CA VAL A 50 -4.44 -5.93 10.82
C VAL A 50 -4.15 -5.02 9.65
N ARG A 51 -2.88 -4.94 9.25
CA ARG A 51 -2.39 -4.01 8.21
C ARG A 51 -1.66 -4.77 7.11
N THR A 52 -1.60 -4.21 5.92
CA THR A 52 -0.64 -4.67 4.93
C THR A 52 0.74 -4.08 5.24
N ASP A 53 1.78 -4.69 4.68
CA ASP A 53 3.14 -4.15 4.72
C ASP A 53 3.20 -2.71 4.17
N ALA A 54 2.54 -2.43 3.05
CA ALA A 54 2.49 -1.09 2.47
C ALA A 54 1.85 -0.05 3.42
N VAL A 55 0.72 -0.38 4.05
CA VAL A 55 0.05 0.53 5.00
C VAL A 55 0.92 0.76 6.23
N TRP A 56 1.46 -0.32 6.81
CA TRP A 56 2.31 -0.22 7.99
C TRP A 56 3.58 0.59 7.73
N LEU A 57 4.22 0.38 6.57
CA LEU A 57 5.41 1.16 6.16
C LEU A 57 5.08 2.64 6.01
N ARG A 58 3.95 2.97 5.37
CA ARG A 58 3.52 4.36 5.19
C ARG A 58 3.33 5.05 6.55
N GLU A 59 2.54 4.45 7.43
CA GLU A 59 2.28 5.02 8.77
C GLU A 59 3.55 5.15 9.61
N GLU A 60 4.49 4.19 9.50
CA GLU A 60 5.78 4.28 10.17
C GLU A 60 6.60 5.46 9.62
N VAL A 61 6.61 5.69 8.31
CA VAL A 61 7.27 6.88 7.72
C VAL A 61 6.59 8.17 8.17
N GLU A 62 5.25 8.24 8.17
CA GLU A 62 4.51 9.40 8.67
C GLU A 62 4.83 9.69 10.14
N ARG A 63 4.88 8.65 10.98
CA ARG A 63 5.26 8.75 12.39
C ARG A 63 6.67 9.30 12.56
N ARG A 64 7.64 8.77 11.82
CA ARG A 64 9.04 9.24 11.86
C ARG A 64 9.19 10.67 11.34
N ALA A 65 8.43 11.04 10.32
CA ALA A 65 8.40 12.41 9.81
C ALA A 65 7.81 13.40 10.81
N GLY A 66 6.82 12.97 11.60
CA GLY A 66 6.30 13.75 12.73
C GLY A 66 7.32 13.95 13.86
N GLU A 67 8.21 12.97 14.09
CA GLU A 67 9.26 13.02 15.12
C GLU A 67 10.48 13.86 14.68
N ASP A 68 10.88 13.76 13.41
CA ASP A 68 12.04 14.46 12.87
C ASP A 68 11.83 14.84 11.39
N ALA A 69 11.14 15.97 11.20
CA ALA A 69 10.87 16.53 9.88
C ALA A 69 12.13 16.97 9.12
N SER A 70 13.29 17.09 9.79
CA SER A 70 14.56 17.46 9.13
C SER A 70 15.21 16.28 8.42
N ARG A 71 14.93 15.06 8.89
CA ARG A 71 15.51 13.82 8.37
C ARG A 71 14.60 13.07 7.41
N TRP A 72 13.30 13.25 7.54
CA TRP A 72 12.30 12.52 6.75
C TRP A 72 11.54 13.48 5.84
N PRO A 73 11.50 13.22 4.52
CA PRO A 73 10.68 14.00 3.63
C PRO A 73 9.21 13.79 4.00
N ARG A 74 8.42 14.88 3.88
CA ARG A 74 6.97 14.79 4.03
C ARG A 74 6.41 13.86 2.94
N LEU A 75 5.59 12.90 3.36
CA LEU A 75 4.86 12.07 2.41
C LEU A 75 3.78 12.89 1.70
N LEU A 76 3.55 12.52 0.44
CA LEU A 76 2.46 13.11 -0.34
C LEU A 76 1.13 12.63 0.22
N GLU A 77 0.18 13.56 0.32
CA GLU A 77 -1.22 13.25 0.56
C GLU A 77 -1.81 12.53 -0.66
N PRO A 78 -2.86 11.71 -0.49
CA PRO A 78 -3.45 10.96 -1.60
C PRO A 78 -3.86 11.84 -2.80
N ALA A 79 -4.33 13.07 -2.53
CA ALA A 79 -4.69 14.03 -3.57
C ALA A 79 -3.46 14.61 -4.30
N GLU A 80 -2.35 14.82 -3.59
CA GLU A 80 -1.10 15.32 -4.16
C GLU A 80 -0.45 14.25 -5.04
N GLU A 81 -0.41 13.01 -4.55
CA GLU A 81 0.08 11.86 -5.32
C GLU A 81 -0.74 11.66 -6.61
N TRP A 82 -2.07 11.67 -6.49
CA TRP A 82 -2.97 11.57 -7.65
C TRP A 82 -2.72 12.69 -8.67
N PHE A 83 -2.54 13.93 -8.20
CA PHE A 83 -2.31 15.08 -9.07
C PHE A 83 -0.95 14.97 -9.78
N LEU A 84 0.10 14.58 -9.06
CA LEU A 84 1.44 14.40 -9.63
C LEU A 84 1.46 13.32 -10.72
N TRP A 85 0.81 12.17 -10.50
CA TRP A 85 0.67 11.14 -11.54
C TRP A 85 0.04 11.70 -12.82
N ARG A 86 -1.00 12.53 -12.69
CA ARG A 86 -1.66 13.18 -13.83
C ARG A 86 -0.80 14.23 -14.49
N GLN A 87 -0.03 15.01 -13.75
CA GLN A 87 0.91 15.97 -14.32
C GLN A 87 1.99 15.26 -15.14
N CYS A 88 2.65 14.25 -14.57
CA CYS A 88 3.68 13.49 -15.28
C CYS A 88 3.12 12.78 -16.53
N ALA A 89 1.95 12.13 -16.42
CA ALA A 89 1.31 11.48 -17.56
C ALA A 89 0.90 12.49 -18.65
N ALA A 90 0.42 13.68 -18.26
CA ALA A 90 0.09 14.73 -19.22
C ALA A 90 1.34 15.24 -19.95
N GLU A 91 2.46 15.39 -19.26
CA GLU A 91 3.74 15.80 -19.87
C GLU A 91 4.24 14.77 -20.88
N VAL A 92 4.25 13.48 -20.51
CA VAL A 92 4.66 12.38 -21.40
C VAL A 92 3.69 12.21 -22.58
N ALA A 93 2.39 12.46 -22.37
CA ALA A 93 1.39 12.32 -23.41
C ALA A 93 1.37 13.49 -24.42
N ARG A 94 2.03 14.63 -24.15
CA ARG A 94 2.00 15.83 -25.03
C ARG A 94 2.26 15.54 -26.51
N PRO A 95 3.23 14.69 -26.90
CA PRO A 95 3.49 14.40 -28.31
C PRO A 95 2.43 13.52 -28.98
N PHE A 96 1.55 12.87 -28.21
CA PHE A 96 0.63 11.84 -28.68
C PHE A 96 -0.81 12.33 -28.65
N ALA A 97 -1.28 12.93 -29.74
CA ALA A 97 -2.59 13.59 -29.83
C ALA A 97 -3.81 12.69 -29.49
N LEU A 98 -3.68 11.36 -29.62
CA LEU A 98 -4.75 10.40 -29.33
C LEU A 98 -4.63 9.74 -27.95
N LEU A 99 -3.57 10.04 -27.19
CA LEU A 99 -3.32 9.39 -25.90
C LEU A 99 -4.13 10.07 -24.79
N ASN A 100 -4.94 9.29 -24.09
CA ASN A 100 -5.67 9.79 -22.92
C ASN A 100 -4.73 9.85 -21.70
N ALA A 101 -4.22 11.05 -21.41
CA ALA A 101 -3.33 11.29 -20.28
C ALA A 101 -3.92 10.85 -18.91
N GLY A 102 -5.24 10.97 -18.73
CA GLY A 102 -5.91 10.54 -17.49
C GLY A 102 -5.86 9.02 -17.31
N ALA A 103 -6.20 8.27 -18.37
CA ALA A 103 -6.14 6.81 -18.35
C ALA A 103 -4.69 6.29 -18.24
N LEU A 104 -3.75 7.01 -18.86
CA LEU A 104 -2.32 6.73 -18.72
C LEU A 104 -1.86 6.90 -17.26
N ALA A 105 -2.22 8.00 -16.60
CA ALA A 105 -1.86 8.25 -15.21
C ALA A 105 -2.31 7.11 -14.28
N GLU A 106 -3.57 6.69 -14.38
CA GLU A 106 -4.11 5.58 -13.58
C GLU A 106 -3.39 4.25 -13.85
N SER A 107 -3.04 4.01 -15.12
CA SER A 107 -2.33 2.79 -15.51
C SER A 107 -0.88 2.77 -15.02
N LEU A 108 -0.19 3.91 -15.08
CA LEU A 108 1.16 4.07 -14.55
C LEU A 108 1.19 3.91 -13.03
N GLN A 109 0.26 4.55 -12.31
CA GLN A 109 0.13 4.41 -10.86
C GLN A 109 -0.04 2.95 -10.45
N ARG A 110 -1.02 2.25 -11.04
CA ARG A 110 -1.25 0.82 -10.74
C ARG A 110 -0.04 -0.06 -11.07
N SER A 111 0.65 0.23 -12.17
CA SER A 111 1.85 -0.52 -12.58
C SER A 111 3.01 -0.30 -11.61
N SER A 112 3.19 0.93 -11.14
CA SER A 112 4.18 1.28 -10.11
C SER A 112 3.89 0.58 -8.78
N GLU A 113 2.64 0.59 -8.33
CA GLU A 113 2.20 -0.12 -7.12
C GLU A 113 2.44 -1.64 -7.24
N LEU A 114 2.16 -2.22 -8.41
CA LEU A 114 2.40 -3.64 -8.67
C LEU A 114 3.90 -3.95 -8.68
N ALA A 115 4.72 -3.12 -9.33
CA ALA A 115 6.17 -3.25 -9.31
C ALA A 115 6.72 -3.20 -7.88
N ALA A 116 6.23 -2.29 -7.05
CA ALA A 116 6.61 -2.19 -5.64
C ALA A 116 6.22 -3.45 -4.85
N GLN A 117 5.03 -4.02 -5.06
CA GLN A 117 4.60 -5.28 -4.43
C GLN A 117 5.55 -6.44 -4.76
N PHE A 118 6.05 -6.50 -5.99
CA PHE A 118 7.03 -7.50 -6.43
C PHE A 118 8.48 -7.10 -6.18
N ARG A 119 8.74 -5.96 -5.54
CA ARG A 119 10.08 -5.39 -5.30
C ARG A 119 10.91 -5.27 -6.58
N ILE A 120 10.25 -4.95 -7.70
CA ILE A 120 10.92 -4.68 -8.96
C ILE A 120 11.52 -3.28 -8.85
N PRO A 121 12.86 -3.14 -8.95
CA PRO A 121 13.49 -1.84 -8.90
C PRO A 121 13.09 -1.02 -10.13
N LEU A 122 12.64 0.22 -9.91
CA LEU A 122 12.29 1.18 -10.97
C LEU A 122 13.45 2.16 -11.27
N GLY A 123 14.68 1.80 -10.89
CA GLY A 123 15.86 2.65 -11.01
C GLY A 123 16.42 2.73 -12.43
N GLY A 124 16.73 3.95 -12.87
CA GLY A 124 17.47 4.24 -14.08
C GLY A 124 18.97 4.00 -13.90
N GLU A 125 19.50 3.10 -14.72
CA GLU A 125 20.83 3.13 -15.32
C GLU A 125 20.69 2.40 -16.67
N GLY A 126 20.41 3.19 -17.70
CA GLY A 126 20.57 2.83 -19.10
C GLY A 126 21.56 3.81 -19.73
N ASP A 127 22.72 4.00 -19.10
CA ASP A 127 23.90 4.52 -19.79
C ASP A 127 24.55 3.31 -20.48
N GLY A 128 24.22 3.08 -21.75
CA GLY A 128 24.77 1.92 -22.47
C GLY A 128 24.00 1.48 -23.71
N SER A 129 24.11 2.28 -24.78
CA SER A 129 24.19 1.81 -26.17
C SER A 129 22.97 1.10 -26.79
N GLU A 130 21.99 1.87 -27.22
CA GLU A 130 21.33 1.61 -28.52
C GLU A 130 21.97 2.56 -29.56
N THR A 131 23.20 2.23 -29.93
CA THR A 131 23.82 2.68 -31.19
C THR A 131 24.45 1.42 -31.79
N ASP A 132 24.15 1.17 -33.07
CA ASP A 132 24.47 0.00 -33.91
C ASP A 132 23.45 -1.16 -33.86
N ILE A 133 22.44 -1.10 -34.74
CA ILE A 133 22.35 -1.91 -35.99
C ILE A 133 21.68 -1.06 -37.08
#